data_AF-D9MSS0-F1
#
_entry.id   AF-D9MSS0-F1
#
_cell.length_a   1.000
_cell.length_b   1.000
_cell.length_c   1.000
_cell.angle_alpha   90.00
_cell.angle_beta   90.00
_cell.angle_gamma   90.00
#
_symmetry.space_group_name_H-M   'P 1'
#
loop_
_entity.id
_entity.type
_entity.pdbx_description
1 polymer ?
#
loop_
_entity_poly.entity_id
_entity_poly.type
_entity_poly.pdbx_seq_one_letter_code
_entity_poly.pdbx_strand_id
1 'polypeptide(L)'
;TSKYNLVKQVIGEFLPLPEITLNPAKRLAYGKVKVTPSLALLSAEGRSALAKGDPVESTKPKSFEELDLYSGLVLYETELPSMDLDPALLKVDQINDRAHVFVDQELVGTLSRDAQIYSLPLSKGWGSTLQLLVEN
;
A
#
# COMPACT_ATOMS: atom_id res chain seq x y z
N THR A 1 21.61 17.53 17.17
CA THR A 1 21.50 16.36 18.08
C THR A 1 22.85 16.13 18.74
N SER A 2 22.95 15.32 19.81
CA SER A 2 24.24 15.00 20.44
C SER A 2 25.22 14.38 19.44
N LYS A 3 24.73 13.51 18.55
CA LYS A 3 25.53 12.93 17.45
C LYS A 3 26.15 13.99 16.53
N TYR A 4 25.39 15.01 16.14
CA TYR A 4 25.91 16.13 15.35
C TYR A 4 27.07 16.85 16.06
N ASN A 5 26.94 17.12 17.36
CA ASN A 5 27.98 17.82 18.12
C ASN A 5 29.26 16.98 18.24
N LEU A 6 29.14 15.68 18.48
CA LEU A 6 30.29 14.77 18.58
C LEU A 6 31.03 14.63 17.24
N VAL A 7 30.29 14.48 16.13
CA VAL A 7 30.90 14.43 14.79
C VAL A 7 31.58 15.76 14.46
N LYS A 8 30.94 16.90 14.77
CA LYS A 8 31.54 18.23 14.60
C LYS A 8 32.85 18.35 15.38
N GLN A 9 32.90 17.86 16.62
CA GLN A 9 34.09 17.87 17.46
C GLN A 9 35.24 17.09 16.82
N VAL A 10 34.99 15.85 16.39
CA VAL A 10 36.03 15.01 15.76
C VAL A 10 36.57 15.65 14.48
N ILE A 11 35.71 16.24 13.64
CA ILE A 11 36.17 16.96 12.43
C ILE A 11 37.08 18.14 12.82
N GLY A 12 36.74 18.85 13.91
CA GLY A 12 37.50 19.98 14.42
C GLY A 12 38.89 19.65 14.94
N GLU A 13 39.18 18.38 15.21
CA GLU A 13 40.53 17.93 15.58
C GLU A 13 41.50 17.96 14.39
N PHE A 14 40.99 17.91 13.16
CA PHE A 14 41.80 17.82 11.93
C PHE A 14 41.67 19.05 11.02
N LEU A 15 40.54 19.77 11.08
CA LEU A 15 40.25 20.88 10.19
C LEU A 15 39.67 22.07 10.97
N PRO A 16 40.00 23.32 10.58
CA PRO A 16 39.34 24.49 11.14
C PRO A 16 37.85 24.44 10.81
N LEU A 17 37.01 24.63 11.84
CA LEU A 17 35.56 24.62 11.69
C LEU A 17 35.03 26.03 11.37
N PRO A 18 34.10 26.17 10.40
CA PRO A 18 33.43 27.43 10.17
C PRO A 18 32.48 27.78 11.33
N GLU A 19 32.28 29.07 11.56
CA GLU A 19 31.20 29.55 12.43
C GLU A 19 29.86 29.33 11.74
N ILE A 20 29.00 28.51 12.37
CA ILE A 20 27.66 28.20 11.88
C ILE A 20 26.67 28.52 12.98
N THR A 21 25.78 29.48 12.70
CA THR A 21 24.62 29.78 13.56
C THR A 21 23.48 28.81 13.23
N LEU A 22 23.06 28.02 14.22
CA LEU A 22 21.95 27.08 14.07
C LEU A 22 20.63 27.77 14.46
N ASN A 23 19.67 27.78 13.55
CA ASN A 23 18.31 28.28 13.79
C ASN A 23 17.34 27.10 13.90
N PRO A 24 17.04 26.59 15.11
CA PRO A 24 16.14 25.45 15.26
C PRO A 24 14.70 25.86 14.91
N ALA A 25 14.04 25.04 14.09
CA ALA A 25 12.62 25.22 13.81
C ALA A 25 11.78 25.05 15.08
N LYS A 26 10.79 25.92 15.28
CA LYS A 26 9.82 25.81 16.38
C LYS A 26 8.90 24.62 16.12
N ARG A 27 8.80 23.71 17.07
CA ARG A 27 7.82 22.60 17.05
C ARG A 27 6.58 23.01 17.84
N LEU A 28 5.40 22.71 17.29
CA LEU A 28 4.11 22.98 17.92
C LEU A 28 3.32 21.69 18.07
N ALA A 29 2.65 21.53 19.21
CA ALA A 29 1.75 20.41 19.47
C ALA A 29 0.31 20.85 19.16
N TYR A 30 -0.13 20.66 17.91
CA TYR A 30 -1.46 21.10 17.42
C TYR A 30 -2.65 20.37 18.08
N GLY A 31 -2.40 19.29 18.83
CA GLY A 31 -3.45 18.55 19.52
C GLY A 31 -4.15 17.50 18.64
N LYS A 32 -5.35 17.10 19.05
CA LYS A 32 -6.12 16.04 18.37
C LYS A 32 -6.96 16.62 17.25
N VAL A 33 -6.89 16.00 16.07
CA VAL A 33 -7.76 16.30 14.92
C VAL A 33 -8.74 15.16 14.75
N LYS A 34 -10.04 15.45 14.74
CA LYS A 34 -11.07 14.47 14.46
C LYS A 34 -11.21 14.32 12.94
N VAL A 35 -11.12 13.08 12.46
CA VAL A 35 -11.38 12.72 11.05
C VAL A 35 -12.72 12.02 10.93
N THR A 36 -13.42 12.23 9.82
CA THR A 36 -14.67 11.55 9.47
C THR A 36 -14.52 10.87 8.11
N PRO A 37 -15.09 9.65 7.92
CA PRO A 37 -15.11 9.01 6.61
C PRO A 37 -15.75 9.93 5.56
N SER A 38 -15.19 9.94 4.36
CA SER A 38 -15.64 10.80 3.25
C SER A 38 -16.05 10.00 2.02
N LEU A 39 -15.23 9.01 1.64
CA LEU A 39 -15.39 8.23 0.42
C LEU A 39 -14.93 6.79 0.64
N ALA A 40 -15.72 5.84 0.16
CA ALA A 40 -15.31 4.43 0.11
C ALA A 40 -14.39 4.23 -1.10
N LEU A 41 -13.19 3.74 -0.85
CA LEU A 41 -12.13 3.64 -1.87
C LEU A 41 -12.55 2.86 -3.11
N LEU A 42 -13.24 1.73 -2.91
CA LEU A 42 -13.63 0.82 -3.99
C LEU A 42 -15.02 1.09 -4.58
N SER A 43 -15.76 2.09 -4.09
CA SER A 43 -17.05 2.45 -4.70
C SER A 43 -16.86 3.00 -6.11
N ALA A 44 -17.93 3.06 -6.89
CA ALA A 44 -17.89 3.64 -8.24
C ALA A 44 -17.33 5.08 -8.22
N GLU A 45 -17.75 5.88 -7.23
CA GLU A 45 -17.28 7.25 -7.03
C GLU A 45 -15.82 7.27 -6.56
N GLY A 46 -15.44 6.37 -5.65
CA GLY A 46 -14.06 6.21 -5.17
C GLY A 46 -13.09 5.94 -6.31
N ARG A 47 -13.41 4.94 -7.13
CA ARG A 47 -12.63 4.58 -8.32
C ARG A 47 -12.59 5.73 -9.32
N SER A 48 -13.74 6.35 -9.63
CA SER A 48 -13.77 7.46 -10.57
C SER A 48 -12.97 8.68 -10.11
N ALA A 49 -12.87 8.92 -8.80
CA ALA A 49 -12.14 10.06 -8.25
C ALA A 49 -10.63 9.81 -8.11
N LEU A 50 -10.20 8.55 -7.94
CA LEU A 50 -8.84 8.19 -7.58
C LEU A 50 -8.06 7.44 -8.67
N ALA A 51 -8.75 6.81 -9.62
CA ALA A 51 -8.11 6.07 -10.71
C ALA A 51 -7.39 7.02 -11.67
N LYS A 52 -6.21 6.60 -12.14
CA LYS A 52 -5.46 7.29 -13.18
C LYS A 52 -5.76 6.63 -14.53
N GLY A 53 -6.76 7.17 -15.23
CA GLY A 53 -7.19 6.66 -16.54
C GLY A 53 -8.14 5.47 -16.45
N ASP A 54 -8.31 4.78 -17.58
CA ASP A 54 -9.24 3.65 -17.71
C ASP A 54 -8.61 2.32 -17.26
N PRO A 55 -9.40 1.34 -16.82
CA PRO A 55 -8.92 0.00 -16.52
C PRO A 55 -8.20 -0.65 -17.72
N VAL A 56 -7.09 -1.33 -17.43
CA VAL A 56 -6.32 -2.05 -18.45
C VAL A 56 -6.68 -3.53 -18.37
N GLU A 57 -7.39 -4.02 -19.38
CA GLU A 57 -7.72 -5.43 -19.52
C GLU A 57 -6.48 -6.27 -19.86
N SER A 58 -6.31 -7.39 -19.17
CA SER A 58 -5.23 -8.34 -19.46
C SER A 58 -5.57 -9.75 -18.99
N THR A 59 -5.06 -10.76 -19.71
CA THR A 59 -5.21 -12.17 -19.33
C THR A 59 -4.41 -12.56 -18.10
N LYS A 60 -3.36 -11.81 -17.78
CA LYS A 60 -2.54 -11.99 -16.58
C LYS A 60 -2.34 -10.64 -15.89
N PRO A 61 -2.20 -10.60 -14.56
CA PRO A 61 -1.89 -9.36 -13.85
C PRO A 61 -0.60 -8.73 -14.41
N LYS A 62 -0.68 -7.45 -14.78
CA LYS A 62 0.48 -6.64 -15.16
C LYS A 62 1.20 -6.10 -13.92
N SER A 63 2.51 -5.92 -13.99
CA SER A 63 3.23 -5.21 -12.93
C SER A 63 2.88 -3.72 -12.89
N PHE A 64 3.26 -3.05 -11.80
CA PHE A 64 3.11 -1.60 -11.65
C PHE A 64 3.85 -0.83 -12.76
N GLU A 65 5.05 -1.28 -13.12
CA GLU A 65 5.88 -0.70 -14.17
C GLU A 65 5.28 -0.89 -15.57
N GLU A 66 4.68 -2.06 -15.83
CA GLU A 66 3.93 -2.32 -17.07
C GLU A 66 2.66 -1.46 -17.20
N LEU A 67 2.18 -0.90 -16.09
CA LEU A 67 1.06 0.05 -16.03
C LEU A 67 1.53 1.52 -15.94
N ASP A 68 2.84 1.79 -16.03
CA ASP A 68 3.43 3.14 -15.87
C ASP A 68 3.04 3.82 -14.52
N LEU A 69 3.06 3.01 -13.45
CA LEU A 69 2.81 3.45 -12.07
C LEU A 69 4.02 3.11 -11.19
N TYR A 70 4.75 4.13 -10.75
CA TYR A 70 6.00 3.94 -9.97
C TYR A 70 5.80 3.85 -8.45
N SER A 71 4.62 4.21 -7.94
CA SER A 71 4.34 4.24 -6.50
C SER A 71 2.85 4.24 -6.22
N GLY A 72 2.44 3.74 -5.05
CA GLY A 72 1.08 3.88 -4.55
C GLY A 72 0.30 2.57 -4.63
N LEU A 73 -0.89 2.61 -5.22
CA LEU A 73 -1.84 1.49 -5.20
C LEU A 73 -2.30 1.12 -6.60
N VAL A 74 -2.45 -0.19 -6.84
CA VAL A 74 -3.13 -0.74 -8.03
C VAL A 74 -4.23 -1.68 -7.59
N LEU A 75 -5.41 -1.53 -8.18
CA LEU A 75 -6.53 -2.44 -8.00
C LEU A 75 -6.53 -3.46 -9.15
N TYR A 76 -6.32 -4.73 -8.83
CA TYR A 76 -6.56 -5.84 -9.75
C TYR A 76 -7.95 -6.42 -9.47
N GLU A 77 -8.73 -6.68 -10.52
CA GLU A 77 -10.10 -7.17 -10.41
C GLU A 77 -10.34 -8.32 -11.39
N THR A 78 -11.09 -9.33 -10.96
CA THR A 78 -11.51 -10.44 -11.82
C THR A 78 -12.78 -11.10 -11.27
N GLU A 79 -13.50 -11.83 -12.12
CA GLU A 79 -14.62 -12.65 -11.69
C GLU A 79 -14.14 -13.98 -11.09
N LEU A 80 -14.73 -14.37 -9.97
CA LEU A 80 -14.48 -15.66 -9.34
C LEU A 80 -15.11 -16.77 -10.19
N PRO A 81 -14.37 -17.85 -10.50
CA PRO A 81 -14.96 -19.01 -11.14
C PRO A 81 -15.91 -19.75 -10.19
N SER A 82 -16.73 -20.65 -10.74
CA SER A 82 -17.47 -21.60 -9.91
C SER A 82 -16.50 -22.42 -9.07
N MET A 83 -16.72 -22.43 -7.75
CA MET A 83 -15.90 -23.18 -6.80
C MET A 83 -16.55 -24.52 -6.49
N ASP A 84 -15.78 -25.60 -6.67
CA ASP A 84 -16.19 -26.97 -6.32
C ASP A 84 -15.89 -27.30 -4.85
N LEU A 85 -14.91 -26.62 -4.25
CA LEU A 85 -14.48 -26.79 -2.86
C LEU A 85 -14.88 -25.58 -2.02
N ASP A 86 -15.18 -25.81 -0.75
CA ASP A 86 -15.51 -24.77 0.23
C ASP A 86 -14.84 -25.06 1.59
N PRO A 87 -13.87 -24.23 2.03
CA PRO A 87 -13.33 -23.06 1.32
C PRO A 87 -12.41 -23.47 0.16
N ALA A 88 -12.42 -22.66 -0.91
CA ALA A 88 -11.40 -22.70 -1.95
C ALA A 88 -10.17 -21.88 -1.51
N LEU A 89 -8.97 -22.25 -1.94
CA LEU A 89 -7.76 -21.52 -1.57
C LEU A 89 -7.35 -20.53 -2.66
N LEU A 90 -7.44 -19.23 -2.38
CA LEU A 90 -6.73 -18.22 -3.18
C LEU A 90 -5.25 -18.34 -2.87
N LYS A 91 -4.43 -18.54 -3.88
CA LYS A 91 -2.97 -18.59 -3.78
C LYS A 91 -2.36 -17.66 -4.81
N VAL A 92 -1.40 -16.85 -4.38
CA VAL A 92 -0.54 -16.05 -5.26
C VAL A 92 0.88 -16.57 -5.18
N ASP A 93 1.56 -16.70 -6.31
CA ASP A 93 2.94 -17.18 -6.32
C ASP A 93 3.91 -16.12 -5.76
N GLN A 94 3.62 -14.85 -6.03
CA GLN A 94 4.38 -13.71 -5.54
C GLN A 94 3.46 -12.51 -5.31
N ILE A 95 3.76 -11.73 -4.28
CA ILE A 95 3.19 -10.40 -4.03
C ILE A 95 4.32 -9.44 -3.68
N ASN A 96 4.26 -8.22 -4.21
CA ASN A 96 5.24 -7.14 -3.96
C ASN A 96 4.45 -5.84 -3.68
N ASP A 97 4.24 -5.43 -2.43
CA ASP A 97 4.62 -6.13 -1.19
C ASP A 97 3.41 -6.62 -0.38
N ARG A 98 2.25 -5.97 -0.50
CA ARG A 98 1.02 -6.36 0.22
C ARG A 98 -0.20 -6.22 -0.67
N ALA A 99 -1.16 -7.12 -0.49
CA ALA A 99 -2.48 -7.02 -1.11
C ALA A 99 -3.57 -7.07 -0.05
N HIS A 100 -4.46 -6.09 -0.06
CA HIS A 100 -5.75 -6.20 0.62
C HIS A 100 -6.72 -6.92 -0.32
N VAL A 101 -7.26 -8.05 0.15
CA VAL A 101 -8.13 -8.91 -0.65
C VAL A 101 -9.57 -8.60 -0.29
N PHE A 102 -10.37 -8.29 -1.31
CA PHE A 102 -11.80 -8.04 -1.19
C PHE A 102 -12.58 -9.01 -2.07
N VAL A 103 -13.80 -9.32 -1.63
CA VAL A 103 -14.82 -9.98 -2.45
C VAL A 103 -16.06 -9.09 -2.45
N ASP A 104 -16.52 -8.70 -3.63
CA ASP A 104 -17.62 -7.72 -3.82
C ASP A 104 -17.46 -6.47 -2.93
N GLN A 105 -16.25 -5.92 -2.90
CA GLN A 105 -15.81 -4.74 -2.12
C GLN A 105 -15.74 -4.92 -0.59
N GLU A 106 -16.03 -6.12 -0.07
CA GLU A 106 -15.88 -6.44 1.35
C GLU A 106 -14.48 -7.01 1.64
N LEU A 107 -13.79 -6.48 2.64
CA LEU A 107 -12.43 -6.92 2.99
C LEU A 107 -12.47 -8.31 3.63
N VAL A 108 -11.85 -9.29 2.97
CA VAL A 108 -11.82 -10.68 3.44
C VAL A 108 -10.47 -11.12 3.99
N GLY A 109 -9.39 -10.38 3.69
CA GLY A 109 -8.07 -10.71 4.20
C GLY A 109 -6.94 -9.88 3.62
N THR A 110 -5.71 -10.32 3.88
CA THR A 110 -4.51 -9.63 3.40
C THR A 110 -3.42 -10.65 3.09
N LEU A 111 -2.75 -10.45 1.95
CA LEU A 111 -1.55 -11.17 1.53
C LEU A 111 -0.35 -10.26 1.77
N SER A 112 0.80 -10.82 2.16
CA SER A 112 1.97 -10.03 2.53
C SER A 112 3.25 -10.80 2.26
N ARG A 113 4.19 -10.14 1.58
CA ARG A 113 5.53 -10.66 1.36
C ARG A 113 6.33 -10.76 2.66
N ASP A 114 6.31 -9.72 3.48
CA ASP A 114 7.06 -9.64 4.74
C ASP A 114 6.58 -10.69 5.75
N ALA A 115 5.26 -10.85 5.88
CA ALA A 115 4.68 -11.88 6.76
C ALA A 115 4.63 -13.28 6.14
N GLN A 116 5.12 -13.45 4.91
CA GLN A 116 5.09 -14.70 4.14
C GLN A 116 3.68 -15.30 3.97
N ILE A 117 2.67 -14.44 3.82
CA ILE A 117 1.26 -14.82 3.66
C ILE A 117 0.90 -14.73 2.18
N TYR A 118 0.92 -15.87 1.48
CA TYR A 118 0.69 -15.97 0.04
C TYR A 118 -0.61 -16.68 -0.34
N SER A 119 -1.43 -17.01 0.66
CA SER A 119 -2.70 -17.68 0.42
C SER A 119 -3.76 -17.27 1.44
N LEU A 120 -5.02 -17.29 1.01
CA LEU A 120 -6.19 -16.96 1.82
C LEU A 120 -7.35 -17.91 1.46
N PRO A 121 -8.01 -18.57 2.42
CA PRO A 121 -9.22 -19.32 2.11
C PRO A 121 -10.37 -18.37 1.75
N LEU A 122 -11.06 -18.66 0.65
CA LEU A 122 -12.27 -17.99 0.19
C LEU A 122 -13.45 -18.97 0.31
N SER A 123 -14.52 -18.55 1.00
CA SER A 123 -15.70 -19.42 1.10
C SER A 123 -16.62 -19.26 -0.10
N LYS A 124 -17.31 -20.33 -0.46
CA LYS A 124 -18.32 -20.29 -1.51
C LYS A 124 -19.46 -19.36 -1.10
N GLY A 125 -19.88 -18.49 -2.02
CA GLY A 125 -21.00 -17.58 -1.81
C GLY A 125 -20.64 -16.24 -1.15
N TRP A 126 -19.35 -15.95 -0.90
CA TRP A 126 -18.92 -14.61 -0.49
C TRP A 126 -19.19 -13.54 -1.54
N GLY A 127 -19.28 -13.92 -2.81
CA GLY A 127 -19.55 -13.01 -3.90
C GLY A 127 -19.02 -13.53 -5.23
N SER A 128 -19.04 -12.65 -6.23
CA SER A 128 -18.58 -12.98 -7.59
C SER A 128 -17.33 -12.22 -8.02
N THR A 129 -17.01 -11.09 -7.39
CA THR A 129 -15.90 -10.23 -7.83
C THR A 129 -14.74 -10.33 -6.86
N LEU A 130 -13.59 -10.81 -7.31
CA LEU A 130 -12.35 -10.79 -6.54
C LEU A 130 -11.56 -9.52 -6.85
N GLN A 131 -11.14 -8.83 -5.81
CA GLN A 131 -10.38 -7.58 -5.91
C GLN A 131 -9.14 -7.65 -5.02
N LEU A 132 -7.98 -7.33 -5.60
CA LEU A 132 -6.72 -7.21 -4.87
C LEU A 132 -6.22 -5.78 -5.00
N LEU A 133 -6.27 -5.03 -3.91
CA LEU A 133 -5.64 -3.71 -3.82
C LEU A 133 -4.20 -3.88 -3.34
N VAL A 134 -3.25 -3.70 -4.25
CA VAL A 134 -1.81 -3.95 -4.02
C VAL A 134 -1.09 -2.64 -3.74
N GLU A 135 -0.13 -2.66 -2.81
CA GLU A 135 0.74 -1.53 -2.48
C GLU A 135 2.19 -1.75 -2.94
N ASN A 136 2.80 -0.68 -3.49
CA ASN A 136 4.22 -0.55 -3.85
C ASN A 136 4.83 0.66 -3.14
#